data_AF-A0A7W3YVR3-F1
#
_entry.id   AF-A0A7W3YVR3-F1
#
_cell.length_a   1.000
_cell.length_b   1.000
_cell.length_c   1.000
_cell.angle_alpha   90.00
_cell.angle_beta   90.00
_cell.angle_gamma   90.00
#
_symmetry.space_group_name_H-M   'P 1'
#
loop_
_entity.id
_entity.type
_entity.pdbx_description
1 polymer ?
#
loop_
_entity_poly.entity_id
_entity_poly.type
_entity_poly.pdbx_seq_one_letter_code
_entity_poly.pdbx_strand_id
1 'polypeptide(L)'
;MQTQRQATELMAKISYQLRSPASTTMAPCKSCQRPSPGGQPCAQCLAEELMRLIDNRGAVMRWMASLATLEEDQATIMAMAKSRQ
;
A
#
# COMPACT_ATOMS: atom_id res chain seq x y z
N MET A 1 22.42 -6.91 -3.46
CA MET A 1 22.21 -5.62 -2.74
C MET A 1 21.25 -4.69 -3.46
N GLN A 2 21.36 -4.46 -4.78
CA GLN A 2 20.47 -3.56 -5.52
C GLN A 2 18.99 -4.00 -5.53
N THR A 3 18.72 -5.28 -5.80
CA THR A 3 17.37 -5.86 -5.78
C THR A 3 16.70 -5.72 -4.40
N GLN A 4 17.45 -5.95 -3.32
CA GLN A 4 16.94 -5.78 -1.96
C GLN A 4 16.57 -4.33 -1.68
N ARG A 5 17.40 -3.37 -2.08
CA ARG A 5 17.09 -1.94 -1.91
C ARG A 5 15.84 -1.55 -2.69
N GLN A 6 15.73 -1.97 -3.95
CA GLN A 6 14.56 -1.74 -4.79
C GLN A 6 13.30 -2.37 -4.19
N ALA A 7 13.40 -3.58 -3.63
CA ALA A 7 12.30 -4.24 -2.95
C ALA A 7 11.85 -3.43 -1.72
N THR A 8 12.78 -2.96 -0.88
CA THR A 8 12.47 -2.09 0.26
C THR A 8 11.81 -0.78 -0.17
N GLU A 9 12.30 -0.13 -1.23
CA GLU A 9 11.72 1.10 -1.78
C GLU A 9 10.28 0.87 -2.29
N LEU A 10 10.04 -0.24 -2.99
CA LEU A 10 8.71 -0.63 -3.45
C LEU A 10 7.79 -0.93 -2.27
N MET A 11 8.27 -1.66 -1.26
CA MET A 11 7.50 -1.96 -0.06
C MET A 11 7.06 -0.68 0.65
N ALA A 12 7.97 0.28 0.85
CA ALA A 12 7.64 1.57 1.47
C ALA A 12 6.60 2.36 0.66
N LYS A 13 6.70 2.37 -0.68
CA LYS A 13 5.72 3.01 -1.55
C LYS A 13 4.35 2.34 -1.48
N ILE A 14 4.30 1.01 -1.46
CA ILE A 14 3.05 0.24 -1.36
C ILE A 14 2.33 0.58 -0.05
N SER A 15 3.04 0.52 1.08
CA SER A 15 2.48 0.91 2.39
C SER A 15 1.98 2.34 2.38
N TYR A 16 2.73 3.28 1.81
CA TYR A 16 2.28 4.67 1.68
C TYR A 16 0.99 4.78 0.87
N GLN A 17 0.84 4.04 -0.24
CA GLN A 17 -0.34 4.10 -1.10
C GLN A 17 -1.58 3.39 -0.51
N LEU A 18 -1.43 2.58 0.55
CA LEU A 18 -2.54 1.90 1.23
C LEU A 18 -3.19 2.74 2.34
N ARG A 19 -2.59 3.88 2.70
CA ARG A 19 -3.15 4.79 3.71
C ARG A 19 -4.58 5.22 3.37
N SER A 20 -5.37 5.51 4.41
CA SER A 20 -6.75 5.98 4.25
C SER A 20 -6.88 7.14 3.24
N PRO A 21 -7.87 7.10 2.32
CA PRO A 21 -8.14 8.18 1.38
C PRO A 21 -8.39 9.54 2.04
N ALA A 22 -8.82 9.56 3.30
CA ALA A 22 -9.05 10.79 4.06
C ALA A 22 -7.76 11.60 4.31
N SER A 23 -6.58 10.97 4.20
CA SER A 23 -5.29 11.58 4.49
C SER A 23 -4.68 12.34 3.30
N THR A 24 -5.27 12.27 2.10
CA THR A 24 -4.62 12.76 0.88
C THR A 24 -5.59 12.94 -0.28
N THR A 25 -5.26 13.84 -1.21
CA THR A 25 -6.05 14.01 -2.43
C THR A 25 -5.92 12.77 -3.32
N MET A 26 -7.05 12.16 -3.66
CA MET A 26 -7.12 11.05 -4.60
C MET A 26 -7.13 11.57 -6.04
N ALA A 27 -6.36 10.92 -6.92
CA ALA A 27 -6.40 11.17 -8.35
C ALA A 27 -6.21 9.83 -9.13
N PRO A 28 -6.51 9.78 -10.43
CA PRO A 28 -6.35 8.55 -11.20
C PRO A 28 -4.89 8.05 -11.21
N CYS A 29 -4.72 6.75 -10.95
CA CYS A 29 -3.43 6.07 -11.04
C CYS A 29 -2.86 6.21 -12.46
N LYS A 30 -1.59 6.61 -12.56
CA LYS A 30 -0.87 6.73 -13.84
C LYS A 30 -0.81 5.44 -14.67
N SER A 31 -0.92 4.28 -14.03
CA SER A 31 -0.79 2.98 -14.70
C SER A 31 -2.13 2.33 -15.04
N CYS A 32 -3.14 2.44 -14.17
CA CYS A 32 -4.39 1.68 -14.30
C CYS A 32 -5.66 2.52 -14.12
N GLN A 33 -5.54 3.85 -13.98
CA GLN A 33 -6.65 4.81 -13.82
C GLN A 33 -7.53 4.65 -12.57
N ARG A 34 -7.32 3.60 -11.76
CA ARG A 34 -8.00 3.45 -10.45
C ARG A 34 -7.62 4.60 -9.50
N PRO A 35 -8.50 5.00 -8.56
CA PRO A 35 -8.16 6.03 -7.58
C PRO A 35 -6.88 5.68 -6.81
N SER A 36 -5.95 6.63 -6.74
CA SER A 36 -4.69 6.51 -6.02
C SER A 36 -4.30 7.82 -5.35
N PRO A 37 -3.69 7.77 -4.15
CA PRO A 37 -3.10 8.94 -3.53
C PRO A 37 -2.16 9.74 -4.45
N GLY A 38 -2.50 11.01 -4.70
CA GLY A 38 -1.71 11.94 -5.51
C GLY A 38 -1.52 11.52 -6.98
N GLY A 39 -2.35 10.61 -7.50
CA GLY A 39 -2.26 10.13 -8.88
C GLY A 39 -0.98 9.34 -9.19
N GLN A 40 -0.30 8.85 -8.15
CA GLN A 40 0.86 7.97 -8.30
C GLN A 40 0.43 6.55 -8.70
N PRO A 41 1.36 5.66 -9.07
CA PRO A 41 1.05 4.24 -9.19
C PRO A 41 0.41 3.71 -7.90
N CYS A 42 -0.73 3.05 -8.02
CA CYS A 42 -1.45 2.52 -6.87
C CYS A 42 -0.74 1.31 -6.26
N ALA A 43 -1.12 0.95 -5.03
CA ALA A 43 -0.55 -0.19 -4.30
C ALA A 43 -0.52 -1.48 -5.13
N GLN A 44 -1.57 -1.75 -5.92
CA GLN A 44 -1.64 -2.94 -6.79
C GLN A 44 -0.58 -2.91 -7.91
N CYS A 45 -0.42 -1.78 -8.60
CA CYS A 45 0.56 -1.66 -9.68
C CYS A 45 2.00 -1.76 -9.16
N LEU A 46 2.27 -1.16 -7.99
CA LEU A 46 3.56 -1.27 -7.32
C LEU A 46 3.83 -2.69 -6.83
N ALA A 47 2.79 -3.39 -6.35
CA ALA A 47 2.92 -4.79 -5.94
C ALA A 47 3.24 -5.71 -7.11
N GLU A 48 2.63 -5.51 -8.28
CA GLU A 48 2.98 -6.24 -9.50
C GLU A 48 4.45 -6.03 -9.91
N GLU A 49 4.97 -4.81 -9.74
CA GLU A 49 6.40 -4.52 -9.92
C GLU A 49 7.27 -5.28 -8.93
N LEU A 50 6.89 -5.29 -7.64
CA LEU A 50 7.59 -6.04 -6.61
C LEU A 50 7.56 -7.55 -6.88
N MET A 51 6.43 -8.10 -7.31
CA MET A 51 6.27 -9.51 -7.67
C MET A 51 7.25 -9.91 -8.77
N ARG A 52 7.39 -9.06 -9.81
CA ARG A 52 8.37 -9.27 -10.89
C ARG A 52 9.81 -9.14 -10.40
N LEU A 53 10.08 -8.18 -9.53
CA LEU A 53 11.43 -7.93 -9.02
C LEU A 53 12.00 -9.10 -8.21
N ILE A 54 11.16 -9.75 -7.39
CA ILE A 54 11.60 -10.84 -6.49
C ILE A 54 11.20 -12.24 -6.98
N ASP A 55 10.54 -12.33 -8.13
CA ASP A 55 10.00 -13.57 -8.71
C ASP A 55 9.18 -14.42 -7.70
N ASN A 56 8.40 -13.75 -6.85
CA ASN A 56 7.62 -14.41 -5.80
C ASN A 56 6.28 -13.73 -5.56
N ARG A 57 5.31 -14.08 -6.40
CA ARG A 57 3.94 -13.55 -6.30
C ARG A 57 3.28 -13.87 -4.96
N GLY A 58 3.46 -15.09 -4.47
CA GLY A 58 2.81 -15.56 -3.24
C GLY A 58 3.25 -14.76 -2.01
N ALA A 59 4.53 -14.43 -1.90
CA ALA A 59 5.06 -13.62 -0.81
C ALA A 59 4.45 -12.21 -0.80
N VAL A 60 4.44 -11.53 -1.96
CA VAL A 60 3.89 -10.17 -2.07
C VAL A 60 2.39 -10.14 -1.77
N MET A 61 1.61 -11.10 -2.29
CA MET A 61 0.17 -11.16 -2.04
C MET A 61 -0.16 -11.38 -0.57
N ARG A 62 0.56 -12.28 0.12
CA ARG A 62 0.38 -12.47 1.57
C ARG A 62 0.73 -11.22 2.35
N TRP A 63 1.85 -10.58 2.02
CA TRP A 63 2.28 -9.36 2.68
C TRP A 63 1.28 -8.21 2.48
N MET A 64 0.74 -8.05 1.27
CA MET A 64 -0.33 -7.07 1.00
C MET A 64 -1.60 -7.34 1.82
N ALA A 65 -2.02 -8.59 1.95
CA ALA A 65 -3.18 -8.95 2.76
C ALA A 65 -2.95 -8.58 4.24
N SER A 66 -1.75 -8.85 4.78
CA SER A 66 -1.39 -8.44 6.13
C SER A 66 -1.40 -6.92 6.31
N LEU A 67 -0.96 -6.14 5.31
CA LEU A 67 -1.03 -4.68 5.37
C LEU A 67 -2.46 -4.16 5.38
N ALA A 68 -3.36 -4.75 4.59
CA ALA A 68 -4.76 -4.36 4.59
C ALA A 68 -5.41 -4.58 5.97
N THR A 69 -5.16 -5.74 6.59
CA THR A 69 -5.61 -6.02 7.96
C THR A 69 -5.03 -5.02 8.97
N LEU A 70 -3.74 -4.66 8.85
CA LEU A 70 -3.11 -3.67 9.73
C LEU A 70 -3.79 -2.28 9.63
N GLU A 71 -4.14 -1.83 8.42
CA GLU A 71 -4.85 -0.55 8.22
C GLU A 71 -6.27 -0.58 8.81
N GLU A 72 -6.99 -1.70 8.66
CA GLU A 72 -8.32 -1.91 9.27
C GLU A 72 -8.26 -1.90 10.81
N ASP A 73 -7.27 -2.60 11.39
CA ASP A 73 -7.01 -2.62 12.83
C ASP A 73 -6.67 -1.22 13.34
N GLN A 74 -5.79 -0.49 12.63
CA GLN A 74 -5.42 0.88 12.97
C GLN A 74 -6.64 1.81 12.93
N ALA A 75 -7.49 1.71 11.90
CA ALA A 75 -8.72 2.50 11.81
C ALA A 75 -9.65 2.20 13.01
N THR A 76 -9.78 0.93 13.40
CA THR A 76 -10.58 0.50 14.55
C THR A 76 -10.04 1.07 15.87
N ILE A 77 -8.73 0.98 16.09
CA ILE A 77 -8.06 1.56 17.27
C ILE A 77 -8.32 3.06 17.35
N MET A 78 -8.19 3.79 16.24
CA MET A 78 -8.42 5.23 16.19
C MET A 78 -9.89 5.59 16.45
N ALA A 79 -10.84 4.82 15.91
CA ALA A 79 -12.26 5.01 16.18
C ALA A 79 -12.60 4.81 17.67
N MET A 80 -12.03 3.77 18.30
CA MET A 80 -12.20 3.48 19.72
C MET A 80 -11.53 4.52 20.62
N ALA A 81 -10.37 5.06 20.22
CA ALA A 81 -9.72 6.14 20.97
C ALA A 81 -10.58 7.41 20.97
N LYS A 82 -11.24 7.73 19.85
CA LYS A 82 -12.13 8.89 19.72
C LYS A 82 -13.39 8.76 20.57
N SER A 83 -13.94 7.54 20.74
CA SER A 83 -15.15 7.31 21.53
C SER A 83 -14.93 7.31 23.05
N ARG A 84 -13.68 7.45 23.51
CA ARG A 84 -13.30 7.53 24.93
C ARG A 84 -13.04 8.97 25.42
N GLN A 85 -13.18 9.96 24.54
CA GLN A 85 -13.21 11.40 24.89
C GLN A 85 -14.63 11.82 25.24
#